data_AF-A0A5S3WLH7-F1
#
_entry.id   AF-A0A5S3WLH7-F1
#
_cell.length_a   1.000
_cell.length_b   1.000
_cell.length_c   1.000
_cell.angle_alpha   90.00
_cell.angle_beta   90.00
_cell.angle_gamma   90.00
#
_symmetry.space_group_name_H-M   'P 1'
#
loop_
_entity.id
_entity.type
_entity.pdbx_description
1 polymer ?
#
loop_
_entity_poly.entity_id
_entity_poly.type
_entity_poly.pdbx_seq_one_letter_code
_entity_poly.pdbx_strand_id
1 'polypeptide(L)'
;MLFELETYTRHAKWLGLAAIGVSVLAWTVELMGAVYVCPYCRVQRTVIGLLGIILFTGAARHWVGKYAALVFGFFGAVVAANQHFMGWKTISAGKFEFNDTLIIDPFLLSGLAMTAIIGLVWLATTQKK
;
A
#
# COMPACT_ATOMS: atom_id res chain seq x y z
N MET A 1 16.22 -0.45 -19.15
CA MET A 1 15.35 -1.66 -19.06
C MET A 1 14.56 -1.75 -17.76
N LEU A 2 15.17 -1.62 -16.57
CA LEU A 2 14.44 -1.76 -15.29
C LEU A 2 13.56 -0.54 -14.90
N PHE A 3 13.81 0.63 -15.50
CA PHE A 3 13.01 1.84 -15.30
C PHE A 3 12.01 2.10 -16.44
N GLU A 4 11.92 1.19 -17.41
CA GLU A 4 10.95 1.31 -18.51
C GLU A 4 9.54 1.02 -18.00
N LEU A 5 8.66 1.99 -18.17
CA LEU A 5 7.25 1.94 -17.77
C LEU A 5 6.51 0.73 -18.35
N GLU A 6 6.91 0.33 -19.56
CA GLU A 6 6.33 -0.77 -20.32
C GLU A 6 6.59 -2.14 -19.67
N THR A 7 7.71 -2.28 -18.95
CA THR A 7 8.05 -3.51 -18.21
C THR A 7 7.07 -3.75 -17.07
N TYR A 8 6.75 -2.71 -16.30
CA TYR A 8 5.87 -2.81 -15.15
C TYR A 8 4.40 -3.00 -15.55
N THR A 9 3.96 -2.36 -16.64
CA THR A 9 2.62 -2.58 -17.17
C THR A 9 2.46 -3.99 -17.75
N ARG A 10 3.50 -4.56 -18.38
CA ARG A 10 3.50 -5.97 -18.85
C ARG A 10 3.47 -7.00 -17.72
N HIS A 11 4.10 -6.71 -16.58
CA HIS A 11 4.18 -7.62 -15.42
C HIS A 11 3.23 -7.24 -14.28
N ALA A 12 2.22 -6.41 -14.55
CA ALA A 12 1.29 -5.89 -13.55
C ALA A 12 0.57 -6.98 -12.75
N LYS A 13 0.30 -8.15 -13.36
CA LYS A 13 -0.29 -9.31 -12.66
C LYS A 13 0.63 -9.85 -11.56
N TRP A 14 1.93 -9.95 -11.83
CA TRP A 14 2.92 -10.44 -10.86
C TRP A 14 3.12 -9.44 -9.72
N LEU A 15 3.10 -8.13 -10.03
CA LEU A 15 3.10 -7.09 -9.00
C LEU A 15 1.83 -7.14 -8.14
N GLY A 16 0.67 -7.39 -8.77
CA GLY A 16 -0.58 -7.62 -8.06
C GLY A 16 -0.49 -8.83 -7.12
N LEU A 17 0.09 -9.94 -7.58
CA LEU A 17 0.31 -11.13 -6.75
C LEU A 17 1.27 -10.86 -5.59
N ALA A 18 2.35 -10.13 -5.83
CA ALA A 18 3.28 -9.72 -4.78
C ALA A 18 2.59 -8.85 -3.72
N ALA A 19 1.75 -7.90 -4.14
CA ALA A 19 0.96 -7.05 -3.23
C ALA A 19 -0.01 -7.87 -2.37
N ILE A 20 -0.68 -8.88 -2.96
CA ILE A 20 -1.51 -9.82 -2.21
C ILE A 20 -0.68 -10.56 -1.17
N GLY A 21 0.50 -11.08 -1.56
CA GLY A 21 1.42 -11.77 -0.66
C GLY A 21 1.83 -10.90 0.53
N VAL A 22 2.23 -9.65 0.28
CA VAL A 22 2.57 -8.68 1.33
C VAL A 22 1.38 -8.41 2.26
N SER A 23 0.17 -8.24 1.71
CA SER A 23 -1.04 -8.02 2.50
C SER A 23 -1.35 -9.19 3.42
N VAL A 24 -1.29 -10.42 2.90
CA VAL A 24 -1.53 -11.64 3.68
C VAL A 24 -0.49 -11.79 4.79
N LEU A 25 0.79 -11.64 4.47
CA LEU A 25 1.87 -11.71 5.47
C LEU A 25 1.71 -10.64 6.56
N ALA A 26 1.33 -9.41 6.19
CA ALA A 26 1.08 -8.34 7.17
C ALA A 26 -0.14 -8.63 8.07
N TRP A 27 -1.17 -9.30 7.55
CA TRP A 27 -2.31 -9.75 8.34
C TRP A 27 -1.94 -10.91 9.26
N THR A 28 -1.20 -11.91 8.78
CA THR A 28 -0.82 -13.07 9.59
C THR A 28 0.06 -12.66 10.77
N VAL A 29 1.03 -11.78 10.55
CA VAL A 29 1.92 -11.25 11.60
C VAL A 29 1.13 -10.56 12.71
N GLU A 30 0.11 -9.75 12.38
CA GLU A 30 -0.73 -9.14 13.41
C GLU A 30 -1.63 -10.17 14.11
N LEU A 31 -2.25 -11.10 13.37
CA LEU A 31 -3.12 -12.12 13.96
C LEU A 31 -2.37 -13.08 14.88
N MET A 32 -1.08 -13.28 14.65
CA MET A 32 -0.18 -14.02 15.54
C MET A 32 0.22 -13.23 16.79
N GLY A 33 -0.20 -11.98 16.92
CA GLY A 33 0.14 -11.10 18.05
C GLY A 33 1.58 -10.59 18.03
N ALA A 34 2.30 -10.74 16.92
CA ALA A 34 3.71 -10.33 16.81
C ALA A 34 3.90 -8.82 16.61
N VAL A 35 2.81 -8.09 16.29
CA VAL A 35 2.81 -6.63 16.13
C VAL A 35 1.57 -6.05 16.82
N TYR A 36 1.71 -4.83 17.35
CA TYR A 36 0.59 -4.11 17.97
C TYR A 36 -0.54 -3.82 16.98
N VAL A 37 -1.76 -3.69 17.50
CA VAL A 37 -2.93 -3.38 16.67
C VAL A 37 -2.91 -1.91 16.25
N CYS A 38 -2.75 -1.68 14.95
CA CYS A 38 -2.67 -0.34 14.37
C CYS A 38 -3.84 -0.13 13.39
N PRO A 39 -4.82 0.74 13.69
CA PRO A 39 -6.00 0.92 12.84
C PRO A 39 -5.64 1.44 11.44
N TYR A 40 -4.67 2.37 11.35
CA TYR A 40 -4.16 2.87 10.07
C TYR A 40 -3.53 1.75 9.24
N CYS A 41 -2.72 0.90 9.88
CA CYS A 41 -2.02 -0.20 9.24
C CYS A 41 -3.00 -1.27 8.75
N ARG A 42 -4.09 -1.54 9.50
CA ARG A 42 -5.17 -2.46 9.06
C ARG A 42 -5.80 -2.01 7.75
N VAL A 43 -6.09 -0.71 7.62
CA VAL A 43 -6.64 -0.14 6.39
C VAL A 43 -5.63 -0.25 5.26
N GLN A 44 -4.38 0.17 5.49
CA GLN A 44 -3.32 0.16 4.48
C GLN A 44 -3.10 -1.25 3.89
N ARG A 45 -2.89 -2.27 4.73
CA ARG A 45 -2.68 -3.64 4.25
C ARG A 45 -3.90 -4.21 3.52
N THR A 46 -5.11 -3.85 3.95
CA THR A 46 -6.34 -4.29 3.27
C THR A 46 -6.46 -3.65 1.90
N VAL A 47 -6.21 -2.34 1.78
CA VAL A 47 -6.21 -1.63 0.50
C VAL A 47 -5.15 -2.19 -0.45
N ILE A 48 -3.93 -2.45 0.03
CA ILE A 48 -2.87 -3.08 -0.77
C ILE A 48 -3.34 -4.44 -1.31
N GLY A 49 -3.97 -5.27 -0.47
CA GLY A 49 -4.51 -6.57 -0.89
C GLY A 49 -5.61 -6.44 -1.95
N LEU A 50 -6.57 -5.52 -1.76
CA LEU A 50 -7.65 -5.27 -2.72
C LEU A 50 -7.13 -4.77 -4.07
N LEU A 51 -6.20 -3.82 -4.07
CA LEU A 51 -5.55 -3.33 -5.28
C LEU A 51 -4.75 -4.45 -5.98
N GLY A 52 -4.08 -5.30 -5.19
CA GLY A 52 -3.39 -6.48 -5.68
C GLY A 52 -4.34 -7.46 -6.40
N ILE A 53 -5.51 -7.74 -5.82
CA ILE A 53 -6.56 -8.59 -6.43
C ILE A 53 -7.06 -7.98 -7.74
N ILE A 54 -7.33 -6.67 -7.77
CA ILE A 54 -7.80 -5.97 -8.97
C ILE A 54 -6.79 -6.09 -10.12
N LEU A 55 -5.50 -5.98 -9.81
CA LEU A 55 -4.41 -6.14 -10.79
C LEU A 55 -4.23 -7.59 -11.23
N PHE A 56 -4.18 -8.53 -10.28
CA PHE A 56 -3.94 -9.94 -10.55
C PHE A 56 -5.04 -10.59 -11.42
N THR A 57 -6.30 -10.31 -11.08
CA THR A 57 -7.47 -10.81 -11.84
C THR A 57 -7.61 -10.17 -13.22
N GLY A 58 -6.92 -9.05 -13.47
CA GLY A 58 -7.08 -8.26 -14.69
C GLY A 58 -8.34 -7.39 -14.71
N ALA A 59 -9.05 -7.26 -13.60
CA ALA A 59 -10.23 -6.39 -13.48
C ALA A 59 -9.91 -4.93 -13.83
N ALA A 60 -8.67 -4.49 -13.59
CA ALA A 60 -8.16 -3.17 -13.99
C ALA A 60 -8.20 -2.88 -15.50
N ARG A 61 -8.40 -3.88 -16.37
CA ARG A 61 -8.63 -3.67 -17.82
C ARG A 61 -10.00 -3.06 -18.12
N HIS A 62 -10.96 -3.24 -17.22
CA HIS A 62 -12.31 -2.68 -17.31
C HIS A 62 -12.42 -1.39 -16.50
N TRP A 63 -13.28 -0.47 -16.95
CA TRP A 63 -13.48 0.83 -16.28
C TRP A 63 -13.92 0.68 -14.82
N VAL A 64 -14.75 -0.34 -14.51
CA VAL A 64 -15.23 -0.62 -13.15
C VAL A 64 -14.06 -0.96 -12.22
N GLY A 65 -13.12 -1.80 -12.67
CA GLY A 65 -11.95 -2.15 -11.89
C GLY A 65 -11.01 -0.96 -11.68
N LYS A 66 -10.87 -0.08 -12.68
CA LYS A 66 -10.12 1.18 -12.52
C LYS A 66 -10.76 2.12 -11.52
N TYR A 67 -12.09 2.27 -11.58
CA TYR A 67 -12.82 3.12 -10.66
C TYR A 67 -12.75 2.59 -9.22
N ALA A 68 -12.93 1.28 -9.02
CA ALA A 68 -12.74 0.64 -7.72
C ALA A 68 -11.31 0.84 -7.18
N ALA A 69 -10.30 0.70 -8.04
CA ALA A 69 -8.92 0.96 -7.66
C ALA A 69 -8.69 2.41 -7.23
N LEU A 70 -9.29 3.38 -7.92
CA LEU A 70 -9.23 4.80 -7.53
C LEU A 70 -9.87 5.04 -6.16
N VAL A 71 -11.06 4.49 -5.91
CA VAL A 71 -11.77 4.66 -4.63
C VAL A 71 -10.98 4.08 -3.46
N PHE A 72 -10.60 2.80 -3.55
CA PHE A 72 -9.82 2.14 -2.49
C PHE A 72 -8.45 2.77 -2.32
N GLY A 73 -7.79 3.09 -3.42
CA GLY A 73 -6.51 3.74 -3.46
C GLY A 73 -6.50 5.11 -2.81
N PHE A 74 -7.47 5.96 -3.15
CA PHE A 74 -7.60 7.28 -2.54
C PHE A 74 -7.82 7.17 -1.03
N PHE A 75 -8.74 6.31 -0.60
CA PHE A 75 -8.97 6.08 0.83
C PHE A 75 -7.71 5.61 1.56
N GLY A 76 -7.03 4.59 1.02
CA GLY A 76 -5.80 4.06 1.63
C GLY A 76 -4.65 5.07 1.64
N ALA A 77 -4.48 5.85 0.57
CA ALA A 77 -3.47 6.89 0.48
C ALA A 77 -3.73 8.01 1.49
N VAL A 78 -4.98 8.44 1.69
CA VAL A 78 -5.34 9.44 2.71
C VAL A 78 -5.04 8.92 4.12
N VAL A 79 -5.39 7.65 4.42
CA VAL A 79 -5.10 7.05 5.73
C VAL A 79 -3.60 6.93 5.97
N ALA A 80 -2.82 6.54 4.95
CA ALA A 80 -1.36 6.47 5.03
C ALA A 80 -0.72 7.85 5.17
N ALA A 81 -1.19 8.85 4.41
CA ALA A 81 -0.72 10.23 4.51
C ALA A 81 -0.98 10.82 5.90
N ASN A 82 -2.15 10.56 6.48
CA ASN A 82 -2.46 11.00 7.84
C ASN A 82 -1.53 10.36 8.88
N GLN A 83 -1.28 9.05 8.80
CA GLN A 83 -0.31 8.39 9.71
C GLN A 83 1.10 8.93 9.53
N HIS A 84 1.53 9.14 8.29
CA HIS A 84 2.85 9.65 7.98
C HIS A 84 3.02 11.11 8.45
N PHE A 85 1.98 11.93 8.28
CA PHE A 85 1.94 13.30 8.75
C PHE A 85 1.98 13.39 10.29
N MET A 86 1.39 12.42 11.00
CA MET A 86 1.55 12.36 12.46
C MET A 86 3.01 12.18 12.87
N GLY A 87 3.80 11.39 12.13
CA GLY A 87 5.25 11.31 12.36
C GLY A 87 5.95 12.66 12.12
N TRP A 88 5.65 13.33 11.01
CA TRP A 88 6.14 14.69 10.74
C TRP A 88 5.79 15.68 11.85
N LYS A 89 4.56 15.63 12.36
CA LYS A 89 4.11 16.47 13.48
C LYS A 89 4.96 16.25 14.73
N THR A 90 5.32 15.01 15.04
CA THR A 90 6.18 14.66 16.19
C THR A 90 7.62 15.14 15.98
N ILE A 91 8.13 15.04 14.73
CA ILE A 91 9.45 15.59 14.33
C ILE A 91 9.48 17.10 14.56
N SER A 92 8.48 17.82 14.06
CA SER A 92 8.38 19.28 14.23
C SER A 92 8.21 19.71 15.68
N ALA A 93 7.65 18.86 16.55
CA ALA A 93 7.53 19.11 17.98
C ALA A 93 8.83 18.83 18.77
N GLY A 94 9.89 18.33 18.12
CA GLY A 94 11.16 17.97 18.78
C GLY A 94 11.06 16.76 19.70
N LYS A 95 10.00 15.96 19.60
CA LYS A 95 9.73 14.78 20.45
C LYS A 95 9.83 13.47 19.67
N PHE A 96 10.45 13.51 18.50
CA PHE A 96 10.53 12.34 17.64
C PHE A 96 11.64 11.42 18.09
N GLU A 97 11.24 10.20 18.39
CA GLU A 97 12.13 9.09 18.63
C GLU A 97 11.68 7.97 17.70
N PHE A 98 12.65 7.36 17.00
CA PHE A 98 12.36 6.13 16.26
C PHE A 98 12.01 5.04 17.26
N ASN A 99 11.13 4.13 16.84
CA ASN A 99 10.91 2.92 17.62
C ASN A 99 12.23 2.14 17.76
N ASP A 100 12.46 1.52 18.94
CA ASP A 100 13.60 0.62 19.19
C ASP A 100 13.77 -0.42 18.07
N THR A 101 12.65 -0.83 17.45
CA THR A 101 12.64 -1.62 16.22
C THR A 101 12.22 -0.77 15.02
N LEU A 102 13.21 -0.26 14.28
CA LEU A 102 13.02 0.52 13.03
C LEU A 102 12.09 -0.16 12.00
N ILE A 103 12.07 -1.50 11.96
CA ILE A 103 11.24 -2.28 11.02
C ILE A 103 9.74 -2.15 11.32
N ILE A 104 9.34 -1.79 12.54
CA ILE A 104 7.93 -1.66 12.95
C ILE A 104 7.59 -0.18 13.21
N ASP A 105 8.49 0.72 12.78
CA ASP A 105 8.32 2.15 12.97
C ASP A 105 7.09 2.66 12.17
N PRO A 106 6.10 3.28 12.84
CA PRO A 106 4.88 3.72 12.18
C PRO A 106 5.11 4.78 11.10
N PHE A 107 6.17 5.59 11.22
CA PHE A 107 6.46 6.66 10.26
C PHE A 107 7.07 6.09 8.97
N LEU A 108 7.98 5.12 9.08
CA LEU A 108 8.56 4.42 7.93
C LEU A 108 7.53 3.55 7.22
N LEU A 109 6.75 2.77 7.97
CA LEU A 109 5.73 1.87 7.40
C LEU A 109 4.66 2.64 6.64
N SER A 110 4.17 3.75 7.20
CA SER A 110 3.16 4.58 6.53
C SER A 110 3.67 5.22 5.24
N GLY A 111 4.93 5.65 5.20
CA GLY A 111 5.56 6.18 3.99
C GLY A 111 5.68 5.13 2.88
N LEU A 112 6.13 3.92 3.23
CA LEU A 112 6.22 2.79 2.29
C LEU A 112 4.84 2.35 1.80
N ALA A 113 3.88 2.22 2.71
CA ALA A 113 2.51 1.85 2.37
C ALA A 113 1.85 2.89 1.46
N MET A 114 2.03 4.19 1.74
CA MET A 114 1.52 5.27 0.90
C MET A 114 2.08 5.17 -0.52
N THR A 115 3.39 4.98 -0.65
CA THR A 115 4.07 4.85 -1.95
C THR A 115 3.58 3.62 -2.71
N ALA A 116 3.44 2.49 -2.04
CA ALA A 116 2.93 1.26 -2.62
C ALA A 116 1.48 1.41 -3.10
N ILE A 117 0.60 1.99 -2.29
CA ILE A 117 -0.81 2.22 -2.65
C ILE A 117 -0.90 3.11 -3.90
N ILE A 118 -0.18 4.24 -3.93
CA ILE A 118 -0.16 5.15 -5.07
C ILE A 118 0.36 4.44 -6.32
N GLY A 119 1.46 3.68 -6.20
CA GLY A 119 2.03 2.90 -7.31
C GLY A 119 1.05 1.86 -7.86
N LEU A 120 0.34 1.13 -7.00
CA LEU A 120 -0.66 0.13 -7.40
C LEU A 120 -1.87 0.77 -8.11
N VAL A 121 -2.35 1.93 -7.64
CA VAL A 121 -3.43 2.69 -8.30
C VAL A 121 -2.99 3.15 -9.68
N TRP A 122 -1.79 3.70 -9.78
CA TRP A 122 -1.23 4.15 -11.05
C TRP A 122 -1.09 2.97 -12.04
N LEU A 123 -0.59 1.81 -11.58
CA LEU A 123 -0.55 0.60 -12.40
C LEU A 123 -1.94 0.15 -12.83
N ALA A 124 -2.94 0.21 -11.95
CA ALA A 124 -4.30 -0.20 -12.27
C ALA A 124 -4.95 0.71 -13.32
N THR A 125 -4.75 2.03 -13.22
CA THR A 125 -5.34 2.99 -14.15
C THR A 125 -4.67 2.97 -15.54
N THR A 126 -3.40 2.57 -15.61
CA THR A 126 -2.63 2.45 -16.86
C THR A 126 -2.83 1.12 -17.60
N GLN A 127 -3.50 0.14 -17.02
CA GLN A 127 -3.81 -1.12 -17.72
C GLN A 127 -4.65 -0.87 -18.97
N LYS A 128 -4.19 -1.39 -20.10
CA LYS A 128 -4.94 -1.39 -21.37
C LYS A 128 -5.80 -2.66 -21.46
N LYS A 129 -6.89 -2.58 -22.23
CA LYS A 129 -7.72 -3.75 -22.55
C LYS A 129 -6.92 -4.79 -23.33
#